data_AF-A0A6C0D3Z1-F1
#
_entry.id   AF-A0A6C0D3Z1-F1
#
_cell.length_a   1.000
_cell.length_b   1.000
_cell.length_c   1.000
_cell.angle_alpha   90.00
_cell.angle_beta   90.00
_cell.angle_gamma   90.00
#
_symmetry.space_group_name_H-M   'P 1'
#
loop_
_entity.id
_entity.type
_entity.pdbx_description
1 polymer ?
#
loop_
_entity_poly.entity_id
_entity_poly.type
_entity_poly.pdbx_seq_one_letter_code
_entity_poly.pdbx_strand_id
1 'polypeptide(L)'
;MALYVHPENQELLWNIMNQNQYLNTMLSYQSIEQKQEWFKNIIQLFYQQNSHKTLDKTQLNQLNKDTLSYMMNYAKAVPPPNNIESSYLSQKNQRTVDTFQNKISTPPIIPDNRADIFNQQFNARQKEYETMLDKKPPAEPDFKEPVNDSAISNMDELIKKHMEERDAELRKYSPPPPLPTIQTEQAVSPPTTEKKTENIILEQETPVLELSEKITILLNEMEALHKKVDILLQRKTHQIRQFPIITPSGESITNNEHEL
;
A
#
# COMPACT_ATOMS: atom_id res chain seq x y z
N MET A 1 -34.67 1.39 -23.53
CA MET A 1 -34.19 2.16 -22.37
C MET A 1 -34.48 1.53 -21.01
N ALA A 2 -35.66 0.94 -20.78
CA ALA A 2 -35.97 0.24 -19.52
C ALA A 2 -34.91 -0.82 -19.13
N LEU A 3 -34.34 -1.53 -20.11
CA LEU A 3 -33.26 -2.50 -19.90
C LEU A 3 -31.98 -1.86 -19.35
N TYR A 4 -31.68 -0.61 -19.72
CA TYR A 4 -30.48 0.08 -19.26
C TYR A 4 -30.62 0.48 -17.78
N VAL A 5 -31.77 1.01 -17.38
CA VAL A 5 -32.09 1.40 -15.99
C VAL A 5 -32.55 0.25 -15.12
N HIS A 6 -32.55 -0.98 -15.63
CA HIS A 6 -32.94 -2.17 -14.87
C HIS A 6 -31.98 -2.36 -13.68
N PRO A 7 -32.47 -2.72 -12.48
CA PRO A 7 -31.63 -2.85 -11.28
C PRO A 7 -30.40 -3.73 -11.49
N GLU A 8 -30.58 -4.90 -12.11
CA GLU A 8 -29.47 -5.85 -12.38
C GLU A 8 -28.38 -5.26 -13.30
N ASN A 9 -28.77 -4.48 -14.32
CA ASN A 9 -27.82 -3.84 -15.22
C ASN A 9 -27.07 -2.70 -14.53
N GLN A 10 -27.77 -1.95 -13.69
CA GLN A 10 -27.19 -0.86 -12.91
C GLN A 10 -26.24 -1.38 -11.83
N GLU A 11 -26.59 -2.49 -11.18
CA GLU A 11 -25.73 -3.19 -10.23
C GLU A 11 -24.46 -3.72 -10.91
N LEU A 12 -24.58 -4.30 -12.11
CA LEU A 12 -23.43 -4.71 -12.90
C LEU A 12 -22.50 -3.53 -13.20
N LEU A 13 -23.03 -2.41 -13.69
CA LEU A 13 -22.24 -1.21 -13.98
C LEU A 13 -21.57 -0.65 -12.73
N TRP A 14 -22.30 -0.61 -11.61
CA TRP A 14 -21.79 -0.19 -10.31
C TRP A 14 -20.65 -1.09 -9.83
N ASN A 15 -20.81 -2.40 -9.95
CA ASN A 15 -19.79 -3.37 -9.57
C ASN A 15 -18.53 -3.25 -10.43
N ILE A 16 -18.68 -3.12 -11.75
CA ILE A 16 -17.53 -2.93 -12.66
C ILE A 16 -16.80 -1.61 -12.36
N MET A 17 -17.55 -0.54 -12.09
CA MET A 17 -16.99 0.74 -11.68
C MET A 17 -16.16 0.60 -10.38
N ASN A 18 -16.68 -0.13 -9.39
CA ASN A 18 -16.01 -0.38 -8.12
C ASN A 18 -14.84 -1.37 -8.20
N GLN A 19 -14.74 -2.19 -9.23
CA GLN A 19 -13.59 -3.07 -9.43
C GLN A 19 -12.42 -2.32 -10.08
N ASN A 20 -12.70 -1.21 -10.76
CA ASN A 20 -11.69 -0.45 -11.46
C ASN A 20 -10.85 0.39 -10.50
N GLN A 21 -9.55 0.08 -10.41
CA GLN A 21 -8.62 0.77 -9.51
C GLN A 21 -8.54 2.28 -9.78
N TYR A 22 -8.52 2.72 -11.04
CA TYR A 22 -8.43 4.13 -11.38
C TYR A 22 -9.65 4.93 -10.92
N LEU A 23 -10.85 4.36 -11.11
CA LEU A 23 -12.10 4.96 -10.64
C LEU A 23 -12.13 5.00 -9.11
N ASN A 24 -11.73 3.92 -8.44
CA ASN A 24 -11.67 3.90 -6.98
C ASN A 24 -10.67 4.90 -6.41
N THR A 25 -9.50 5.06 -7.02
CA THR A 25 -8.52 6.06 -6.56
C THR A 25 -9.08 7.48 -6.71
N MET A 26 -9.70 7.80 -7.84
CA MET A 26 -10.32 9.12 -8.05
C MET A 26 -11.48 9.39 -7.08
N LEU A 27 -12.30 8.37 -6.81
CA LEU A 27 -13.47 8.47 -5.93
C LEU A 27 -13.12 8.23 -4.45
N SER A 28 -11.87 7.95 -4.10
CA SER A 28 -11.46 7.62 -2.72
C SER A 28 -11.65 8.77 -1.73
N TYR A 29 -11.59 10.00 -2.22
CA TYR A 29 -11.81 11.21 -1.41
C TYR A 29 -13.29 11.61 -1.31
N GLN A 30 -14.17 10.90 -2.02
CA GLN A 30 -15.61 11.17 -2.02
C GLN A 30 -16.32 10.30 -0.98
N SER A 31 -17.37 10.83 -0.37
CA SER A 31 -18.25 10.03 0.46
C SER A 31 -19.03 9.02 -0.40
N ILE A 32 -19.59 7.98 0.24
CA ILE A 32 -20.39 6.99 -0.48
C ILE A 32 -21.59 7.64 -1.17
N GLU A 33 -22.20 8.65 -0.55
CA GLU A 33 -23.31 9.42 -1.10
C GLU A 33 -22.88 10.18 -2.35
N GLN A 34 -21.73 10.86 -2.31
CA GLN A 34 -21.18 11.60 -3.45
C GLN A 34 -20.87 10.67 -4.64
N LYS A 35 -20.35 9.47 -4.34
CA LYS A 35 -20.09 8.44 -5.36
C LYS A 35 -21.37 7.92 -6.00
N GLN A 36 -22.43 7.71 -5.20
CA GLN A 36 -23.75 7.32 -5.69
C GLN A 36 -24.38 8.42 -6.53
N GLU A 37 -24.31 9.69 -6.11
CA GLU A 37 -24.81 10.82 -6.89
C GLU A 37 -24.05 10.97 -8.21
N TRP A 38 -22.73 10.86 -8.19
CA TRP A 38 -21.92 10.90 -9.40
C TRP A 38 -22.34 9.80 -10.39
N PHE A 39 -22.46 8.57 -9.92
CA PHE A 39 -22.93 7.45 -10.75
C PHE A 39 -24.32 7.73 -11.32
N LYS A 40 -25.28 8.15 -10.49
CA LYS A 40 -26.64 8.51 -10.91
C LYS A 40 -26.64 9.58 -12.01
N ASN A 41 -25.80 10.61 -11.87
CA ASN A 41 -25.68 11.68 -12.86
C ASN A 41 -25.17 11.15 -14.21
N ILE A 42 -24.19 10.25 -14.22
CA ILE A 42 -23.70 9.63 -15.46
C ILE A 42 -24.78 8.76 -16.09
N ILE A 43 -25.47 7.94 -15.30
CA ILE A 43 -26.56 7.10 -15.79
C ILE A 43 -27.68 7.96 -16.38
N GLN A 44 -28.05 9.05 -15.72
CA GLN A 44 -29.04 10.01 -16.20
C GLN A 44 -28.62 10.65 -17.54
N LEU A 45 -27.36 11.06 -17.67
CA LEU A 45 -26.82 11.61 -18.91
C LEU A 45 -27.00 10.64 -20.09
N PHE A 46 -26.54 9.40 -19.92
CA PHE A 46 -26.64 8.38 -20.96
C PHE A 46 -28.07 7.95 -21.26
N TYR A 47 -28.94 7.95 -20.24
CA TYR A 47 -30.36 7.70 -20.41
C TYR A 47 -31.03 8.79 -21.25
N GLN A 48 -30.78 10.07 -20.94
CA GLN A 48 -31.36 11.20 -21.69
C GLN A 48 -30.88 11.20 -23.14
N GLN A 49 -29.58 11.01 -23.36
CA GLN A 49 -28.97 10.95 -24.70
C GLN A 49 -29.52 9.82 -25.57
N ASN A 50 -29.93 8.70 -24.97
CA ASN A 50 -30.41 7.51 -25.69
C ASN A 50 -31.90 7.25 -25.49
N SER A 51 -32.64 8.21 -24.90
CA SER A 51 -34.05 8.07 -24.50
C SER A 51 -34.98 7.57 -25.60
N HIS A 52 -34.72 7.95 -26.85
CA HIS A 52 -35.50 7.63 -28.04
C HIS A 52 -35.09 6.30 -28.72
N LYS A 53 -34.06 5.61 -28.23
CA LYS A 53 -33.58 4.35 -28.81
C LYS A 53 -34.23 3.14 -28.14
N THR A 54 -34.73 2.23 -28.95
CA THR A 54 -34.99 0.86 -28.51
C THR A 54 -33.63 0.17 -28.34
N LEU A 55 -33.45 -0.57 -27.24
CA LEU A 55 -32.21 -1.30 -26.98
C LEU A 55 -32.46 -2.77 -27.23
N ASP A 56 -31.78 -3.32 -28.22
CA ASP A 56 -31.48 -4.74 -28.27
C ASP A 56 -30.35 -5.09 -27.26
N LYS A 57 -30.19 -6.38 -26.91
CA LYS A 57 -29.13 -6.87 -26.01
C LYS A 57 -27.74 -6.44 -26.47
N THR A 58 -27.49 -6.44 -27.77
CA THR A 58 -26.20 -6.00 -28.34
C THR A 58 -25.97 -4.51 -28.13
N GLN A 59 -27.02 -3.70 -28.35
CA GLN A 59 -26.98 -2.25 -28.17
C GLN A 59 -26.89 -1.86 -26.69
N LEU A 60 -27.52 -2.61 -25.80
CA LEU A 60 -27.40 -2.44 -24.35
C LEU A 60 -25.96 -2.66 -23.90
N ASN A 61 -25.33 -3.73 -24.37
CA ASN A 61 -23.92 -4.01 -24.06
C ASN A 61 -23.00 -2.92 -24.60
N GLN A 62 -23.26 -2.41 -25.80
CA GLN A 62 -22.48 -1.30 -26.35
C GLN A 62 -22.67 -0.03 -25.51
N LEU A 63 -23.91 0.30 -25.16
CA LEU A 63 -24.21 1.46 -24.31
C LEU A 63 -23.51 1.35 -22.96
N ASN A 64 -23.53 0.18 -22.32
CA ASN A 64 -22.82 -0.08 -21.07
C ASN A 64 -21.30 0.16 -21.22
N LYS A 65 -20.70 -0.32 -22.32
CA LYS A 65 -19.27 -0.07 -22.61
C LYS A 65 -18.97 1.41 -22.80
N ASP A 66 -19.84 2.13 -23.50
CA ASP A 66 -19.68 3.57 -23.76
C ASP A 66 -19.79 4.35 -22.44
N THR A 67 -20.75 4.00 -21.58
CA THR A 67 -20.91 4.56 -20.24
C THR A 67 -19.67 4.34 -19.37
N LEU A 68 -19.14 3.11 -19.32
CA LEU A 68 -17.93 2.81 -18.56
C LEU A 68 -16.69 3.50 -19.13
N SER A 69 -16.60 3.61 -20.46
CA SER A 69 -15.51 4.32 -21.13
C SER A 69 -15.54 5.81 -20.80
N TYR A 70 -16.73 6.40 -20.74
CA TYR A 70 -16.92 7.78 -20.30
C TYR A 70 -16.52 7.96 -18.85
N MET A 71 -16.97 7.10 -17.94
CA MET A 71 -16.56 7.11 -16.53
C MET A 71 -15.04 7.06 -16.37
N MET A 72 -14.37 6.19 -17.14
CA MET A 72 -12.92 6.04 -17.14
C MET A 72 -12.20 7.29 -17.66
N ASN A 73 -12.69 7.87 -18.75
CA ASN A 73 -12.11 9.10 -19.30
C ASN A 73 -12.30 10.28 -18.36
N TYR A 74 -13.44 10.35 -17.67
CA TYR A 74 -13.68 11.34 -16.62
C TYR A 74 -12.64 11.23 -15.50
N ALA A 75 -12.40 10.03 -14.99
CA ALA A 75 -11.38 9.83 -13.95
C ALA A 75 -9.95 10.12 -14.41
N LYS A 76 -9.62 9.89 -15.69
CA LYS A 76 -8.32 10.28 -16.26
C LYS A 76 -8.16 11.79 -16.43
N ALA A 77 -9.26 12.51 -16.65
CA ALA A 77 -9.26 13.95 -16.88
C ALA A 77 -9.27 14.77 -15.58
N VAL A 78 -9.72 14.19 -14.46
CA VAL A 78 -9.69 14.84 -13.14
C VAL A 78 -8.34 14.55 -12.48
N PRO A 79 -7.40 15.54 -12.44
CA PRO A 79 -6.15 15.35 -11.73
C PRO A 79 -6.42 15.15 -10.22
N PRO A 80 -5.69 14.26 -9.54
CA PRO A 80 -5.84 14.07 -8.11
C PRO A 80 -5.59 15.40 -7.38
N PRO A 81 -6.36 15.73 -6.34
CA PRO A 81 -6.35 17.04 -5.67
C PRO A 81 -5.01 17.41 -5.00
N ASN A 82 -4.01 16.52 -5.00
CA ASN A 82 -2.72 16.71 -4.32
C ASN A 82 -1.50 16.84 -5.24
N ASN A 83 -1.65 17.00 -6.56
CA ASN A 83 -0.51 17.32 -7.42
C ASN A 83 -0.54 18.77 -7.92
N ILE A 84 0.19 19.64 -7.23
CA ILE A 84 0.57 20.99 -7.69
C ILE A 84 1.52 20.93 -8.90
N GLU A 85 1.95 19.75 -9.36
CA GLU A 85 2.92 19.59 -10.44
C GLU A 85 2.34 19.11 -11.79
N SER A 86 1.03 19.04 -11.97
CA SER A 86 0.43 18.56 -13.23
C SER A 86 -0.01 19.66 -14.19
N SER A 87 0.79 20.73 -14.35
CA SER A 87 0.54 21.77 -15.38
C SER A 87 1.43 21.66 -16.63
N TYR A 88 2.23 20.60 -16.80
CA TYR A 88 3.18 20.52 -17.93
C TYR A 88 3.24 19.18 -18.70
N LEU A 89 2.18 18.34 -18.67
CA LEU A 89 2.15 17.08 -19.44
C LEU A 89 1.07 16.98 -20.52
N SER A 90 0.35 18.07 -20.80
CA SER A 90 -0.57 18.16 -21.94
C SER A 90 -0.02 19.05 -23.05
N GLN A 91 1.11 18.66 -23.66
CA GLN A 91 1.51 19.07 -25.02
C GLN A 91 2.82 18.38 -25.44
N LYS A 92 2.77 17.10 -25.82
CA LYS A 92 3.85 16.52 -26.63
C LYS A 92 3.32 15.47 -27.60
N ASN A 93 2.51 15.94 -28.54
CA ASN A 93 2.44 15.33 -29.86
C ASN A 93 2.28 16.46 -30.88
N GLN A 94 3.10 16.40 -31.93
CA GLN A 94 3.29 17.37 -33.01
C GLN A 94 4.31 18.48 -32.72
N ARG A 95 5.57 18.22 -33.13
CA ARG A 95 6.31 19.05 -34.09
C ARG A 95 7.63 18.38 -34.45
N THR A 96 7.74 17.98 -35.71
CA THR A 96 8.98 17.70 -36.44
C THR A 96 9.66 19.02 -36.75
N VAL A 97 10.86 19.27 -36.21
CA VAL A 97 11.87 20.15 -36.84
C VAL A 97 13.26 19.66 -36.43
N ASP A 98 14.08 19.39 -37.43
CA ASP A 98 15.49 19.04 -37.38
C ASP A 98 16.38 20.10 -36.69
N THR A 99 17.55 19.60 -36.26
CA THR A 99 18.88 20.26 -36.29
C THR A 99 19.53 20.59 -34.93
N PHE A 100 20.82 20.22 -34.86
CA PHE A 100 21.88 20.48 -33.87
C PHE A 100 22.04 19.46 -32.72
N GLN A 101 22.70 18.36 -33.08
CA GLN A 101 23.27 17.36 -32.18
C GLN A 101 24.59 17.88 -31.55
N ASN A 102 24.53 18.32 -30.29
CA ASN A 102 25.69 18.20 -29.39
C ASN A 102 25.47 16.95 -28.54
N LYS A 103 26.21 15.87 -28.87
CA LYS A 103 26.12 14.60 -28.15
C LYS A 103 26.91 14.71 -26.84
N ILE A 104 26.21 15.02 -25.75
CA ILE A 104 26.73 14.82 -24.40
C ILE A 104 26.55 13.33 -24.09
N SER A 105 27.64 12.64 -23.72
CA SER A 105 27.62 11.23 -23.29
C SER A 105 26.99 11.11 -21.90
N THR A 106 25.67 11.18 -21.82
CA THR A 106 24.93 10.85 -20.59
C THR A 106 24.75 9.32 -20.50
N PRO A 107 24.85 8.73 -19.29
CA PRO A 107 24.57 7.31 -19.10
C PRO A 107 23.15 6.93 -19.59
N PRO A 108 22.92 5.64 -19.93
CA PRO A 108 21.65 5.18 -20.47
C PRO A 108 20.48 5.57 -19.57
N ILE A 109 19.45 6.18 -20.15
CA ILE A 109 18.19 6.46 -19.45
C ILE A 109 17.59 5.12 -19.05
N ILE A 110 17.57 4.81 -17.75
CA ILE A 110 16.89 3.65 -17.20
C ILE A 110 15.38 3.93 -17.31
N PRO A 111 14.58 3.07 -17.97
CA PRO A 111 13.14 3.24 -18.01
C PRO A 111 12.56 3.21 -16.58
N ASP A 112 11.64 4.12 -16.28
CA ASP A 112 11.00 4.22 -14.97
C ASP A 112 10.03 3.05 -14.75
N ASN A 113 10.52 1.98 -14.13
CA ASN A 113 9.77 0.75 -13.81
C ASN A 113 9.01 0.82 -12.47
N ARG A 114 8.87 2.01 -11.85
CA ARG A 114 8.28 2.14 -10.52
C ARG A 114 6.82 1.68 -10.45
N ALA A 115 6.04 1.91 -11.50
CA ALA A 115 4.65 1.47 -11.59
C ALA A 115 4.53 -0.06 -11.66
N ASP A 116 5.40 -0.72 -12.41
CA ASP A 116 5.41 -2.17 -12.54
C ASP A 116 5.80 -2.85 -11.22
N ILE A 117 6.79 -2.30 -10.52
CA ILE A 117 7.21 -2.78 -9.20
C ILE A 117 6.05 -2.66 -8.20
N PHE A 118 5.32 -1.55 -8.22
CA PHE A 118 4.16 -1.35 -7.33
C PHE A 118 3.04 -2.37 -7.63
N ASN A 119 2.72 -2.58 -8.90
CA ASN A 119 1.71 -3.56 -9.31
C ASN A 119 2.09 -4.99 -8.92
N GLN A 120 3.36 -5.36 -9.06
CA GLN A 120 3.86 -6.67 -8.64
C GLN A 120 3.72 -6.87 -7.12
N GLN A 121 4.11 -5.88 -6.32
CA GLN A 121 3.98 -5.95 -4.86
C GLN A 121 2.52 -6.03 -4.41
N PHE A 122 1.63 -5.26 -5.06
CA PHE A 122 0.21 -5.30 -4.79
C PHE A 122 -0.38 -6.69 -5.06
N ASN A 123 -0.11 -7.25 -6.25
CA ASN A 123 -0.59 -8.58 -6.63
C ASN A 123 -0.04 -9.68 -5.72
N ALA A 124 1.24 -9.59 -5.33
CA ALA A 124 1.85 -10.53 -4.40
C ALA A 124 1.14 -10.51 -3.03
N ARG A 125 0.86 -9.31 -2.50
CA ARG A 125 0.17 -9.14 -1.22
C ARG A 125 -1.28 -9.63 -1.27
N GLN A 126 -1.99 -9.38 -2.38
CA GLN A 126 -3.34 -9.89 -2.56
C GLN A 126 -3.36 -11.42 -2.52
N LYS A 127 -2.44 -12.07 -3.24
CA LYS A 127 -2.30 -13.53 -3.24
C LYS A 127 -1.93 -14.07 -1.86
N GLU A 128 -1.07 -13.37 -1.12
CA GLU A 128 -0.72 -13.73 0.25
C GLU A 128 -1.95 -13.72 1.16
N TYR A 129 -2.77 -12.66 1.09
CA TYR A 129 -4.03 -12.60 1.85
C TYR A 129 -5.00 -13.73 1.49
N GLU A 130 -5.15 -14.05 0.21
CA GLU A 130 -5.95 -15.18 -0.24
C GLU A 130 -5.44 -16.49 0.38
N THR A 131 -4.12 -16.73 0.36
CA THR A 131 -3.54 -17.94 0.97
C THR A 131 -3.62 -18.00 2.48
N MET A 132 -3.66 -16.87 3.19
CA MET A 132 -3.85 -16.84 4.65
C MET A 132 -5.31 -17.04 5.06
N LEU A 133 -6.23 -16.62 4.19
CA LEU A 133 -7.67 -16.79 4.41
C LEU A 133 -8.10 -18.23 4.13
N ASP A 134 -7.46 -18.89 3.16
CA ASP A 134 -7.59 -20.31 2.88
C ASP A 134 -6.95 -21.16 4.00
N LYS A 135 -7.67 -21.28 5.12
CA LYS A 135 -7.36 -22.23 6.20
C LYS A 135 -7.64 -23.65 5.71
N LYS A 136 -6.77 -24.18 4.85
CA LYS A 136 -6.75 -25.61 4.57
C LYS A 136 -6.50 -26.35 5.89
N PRO A 137 -7.33 -27.36 6.24
CA PRO A 137 -7.04 -28.17 7.40
C PRO A 137 -5.63 -28.74 7.26
N PRO A 138 -4.81 -28.76 8.32
CA PRO A 138 -3.51 -29.43 8.28
C PRO A 138 -3.71 -30.82 7.70
N ALA A 139 -2.85 -31.20 6.75
CA ALA A 139 -2.85 -32.58 6.27
C ALA A 139 -2.74 -33.49 7.49
N GLU A 140 -3.61 -34.49 7.56
CA GLU A 140 -3.57 -35.44 8.67
C GLU A 140 -2.15 -36.00 8.75
N PRO A 141 -1.47 -35.88 9.91
CA PRO A 141 -0.14 -36.42 10.06
C PRO A 141 -0.16 -37.91 9.73
N ASP A 142 0.56 -38.28 8.68
CA ASP A 142 0.79 -39.68 8.36
C ASP A 142 1.77 -40.22 9.40
N PHE A 143 1.23 -40.75 10.50
CA PHE A 143 2.00 -41.40 11.55
C PHE A 143 2.54 -42.77 11.14
N LYS A 144 2.28 -43.19 9.89
CA LYS A 144 2.96 -44.34 9.33
C LYS A 144 4.34 -43.85 8.90
N GLU A 145 5.33 -44.14 9.73
CA GLU A 145 6.69 -44.26 9.23
C GLU A 145 6.61 -45.09 7.93
N PRO A 146 7.16 -44.64 6.79
CA PRO A 146 7.21 -45.46 5.59
C PRO A 146 8.12 -46.65 5.93
N VAL A 147 7.50 -47.73 6.41
CA VAL A 147 8.16 -49.00 6.74
C VAL A 147 8.55 -49.66 5.43
N ASN A 148 9.59 -49.12 4.80
CA ASN A 148 10.45 -49.89 3.94
C ASN A 148 11.43 -50.62 4.86
N ASP A 149 10.91 -51.43 5.79
CA ASP A 149 11.71 -52.39 6.56
C ASP A 149 12.02 -53.57 5.64
N SER A 150 12.78 -53.26 4.59
CA SER A 150 13.50 -54.25 3.81
C SER A 150 14.61 -54.71 4.73
N ALA A 151 14.66 -56.01 5.03
CA ALA A 151 15.76 -56.60 5.79
C ALA A 151 17.10 -56.03 5.28
N ILE A 152 17.89 -55.45 6.18
CA ILE A 152 19.19 -54.82 5.88
C ILE A 152 20.04 -55.84 5.11
N SER A 153 20.11 -55.69 3.78
CA SER A 153 20.85 -56.65 2.95
C SER A 153 22.36 -56.50 3.13
N ASN A 154 22.83 -55.30 3.51
CA ASN A 154 24.24 -54.92 3.55
C ASN A 154 24.59 -54.17 4.85
N MET A 155 25.06 -54.89 5.88
CA MET A 155 25.51 -54.30 7.15
C MET A 155 26.65 -53.28 6.96
N ASP A 156 27.51 -53.47 5.96
CA ASP A 156 28.62 -52.57 5.67
C ASP A 156 28.17 -51.16 5.27
N GLU A 157 27.06 -51.04 4.54
CA GLU A 157 26.49 -49.73 4.17
C GLU A 157 25.95 -48.99 5.40
N LEU A 158 25.35 -49.72 6.34
CA LEU A 158 24.86 -49.18 7.61
C LEU A 158 26.01 -48.63 8.45
N ILE A 159 27.09 -49.41 8.58
CA ILE A 159 28.29 -49.02 9.33
C ILE A 159 28.92 -47.77 8.70
N LYS A 160 29.04 -47.74 7.38
CA LYS A 160 29.59 -46.60 6.65
C LYS A 160 28.76 -45.33 6.84
N LYS A 161 27.43 -45.44 6.72
CA LYS A 161 26.50 -44.33 6.96
C LYS A 161 26.67 -43.77 8.37
N HIS A 162 26.75 -44.65 9.36
CA HIS A 162 26.88 -44.23 10.75
C HIS A 162 28.26 -43.63 11.08
N MET A 163 29.32 -44.07 10.40
CA MET A 163 30.62 -43.40 10.44
C MET A 163 30.56 -41.99 9.86
N GLU A 164 29.92 -41.83 8.69
CA GLU A 164 29.79 -40.54 8.02
C GLU A 164 28.98 -39.53 8.84
N GLU A 165 27.88 -39.96 9.45
CA GLU A 165 27.08 -39.15 10.37
C GLU A 165 27.92 -38.67 11.56
N ARG A 166 28.68 -39.58 12.19
CA ARG A 166 29.57 -39.26 13.32
C ARG A 166 30.68 -38.28 12.90
N ASP A 167 31.29 -38.49 11.73
CA ASP A 167 32.33 -37.60 11.22
C ASP A 167 31.79 -36.21 10.88
N ALA A 168 30.57 -36.13 10.34
CA ALA A 168 29.89 -34.88 10.06
C ALA A 168 29.55 -34.11 11.35
N GLU A 169 29.08 -34.79 12.38
CA GLU A 169 28.86 -34.20 13.70
C GLU A 169 30.17 -33.73 14.35
N LEU A 170 31.21 -34.57 14.34
CA LEU A 170 32.53 -34.21 14.86
C LEU A 170 33.10 -32.97 14.17
N ARG A 171 32.91 -32.84 12.84
CA ARG A 171 33.31 -31.63 12.10
C ARG A 171 32.47 -30.41 12.47
N LYS A 172 31.17 -30.58 12.68
CA LYS A 172 30.26 -29.48 13.03
C LYS A 172 30.52 -28.94 14.45
N TYR A 173 30.87 -29.83 15.37
CA TYR A 173 31.04 -29.51 16.78
C TYR A 173 32.50 -29.53 17.24
N SER A 174 33.47 -29.62 16.32
CA SER A 174 34.88 -29.56 16.68
C SER A 174 35.21 -28.21 17.29
N PRO A 175 35.80 -28.16 18.49
CA PRO A 175 36.24 -26.91 19.09
C PRO A 175 37.30 -26.25 18.18
N PRO A 176 37.33 -24.91 18.11
CA PRO A 176 38.35 -24.20 17.34
C PRO A 176 39.75 -24.61 17.81
N PRO A 177 40.73 -24.73 16.89
CA PRO A 177 42.08 -25.13 17.25
C PRO A 177 42.64 -24.18 18.31
N PRO A 178 43.37 -24.69 19.32
CA PRO A 178 44.01 -23.84 20.30
C PRO A 178 44.98 -22.90 19.58
N LEU A 179 44.77 -21.59 19.78
CA LEU A 179 45.73 -20.55 19.41
C LEU A 179 47.09 -20.94 20.00
N PRO A 180 48.21 -20.76 19.26
CA PRO A 180 49.53 -21.08 19.77
C PRO A 180 49.81 -20.24 21.01
N THR A 181 49.71 -20.90 22.17
CA THR A 181 50.06 -20.35 23.46
C THR A 181 51.58 -20.41 23.57
N ILE A 182 52.19 -19.23 23.57
CA ILE A 182 53.59 -19.04 23.98
C ILE A 182 53.69 -19.55 25.42
N GLN A 183 54.53 -20.56 25.62
CA GLN A 183 54.80 -21.15 26.93
C GLN A 183 55.43 -20.11 27.84
N THR A 184 54.78 -19.82 28.96
CA THR A 184 55.48 -19.41 30.17
C THR A 184 54.89 -20.22 31.32
N GLU A 185 55.68 -21.17 31.80
CA GLU A 185 55.43 -21.92 33.02
C GLU A 185 55.42 -20.96 34.21
N GLN A 186 54.39 -21.05 35.06
CA GLN A 186 54.58 -21.04 36.51
C GLN A 186 53.32 -21.55 37.21
N ALA A 187 53.53 -22.58 38.02
CA ALA A 187 52.57 -23.14 38.95
C ALA A 187 52.19 -22.12 40.03
N VAL A 188 50.99 -22.26 40.62
CA VAL A 188 50.71 -22.29 42.07
C VAL A 188 49.19 -22.38 42.32
N SER A 189 48.87 -23.11 43.38
CA SER A 189 47.62 -23.63 43.99
C SER A 189 46.44 -22.65 44.24
N PRO A 190 45.24 -23.17 44.58
CA PRO A 190 43.97 -22.43 44.61
C PRO A 190 43.65 -21.81 45.98
N PRO A 191 42.64 -20.93 46.03
CA PRO A 191 41.76 -20.92 47.19
C PRO A 191 40.26 -20.91 46.81
N THR A 192 39.54 -21.84 47.43
CA THR A 192 38.11 -21.75 47.75
C THR A 192 37.82 -20.46 48.52
N THR A 193 36.63 -19.85 48.35
CA THR A 193 35.66 -19.49 49.41
C THR A 193 34.63 -18.42 48.94
N GLU A 194 33.36 -18.80 49.13
CA GLU A 194 32.15 -17.98 49.43
C GLU A 194 31.50 -17.02 48.43
N LYS A 195 30.30 -17.47 48.03
CA LYS A 195 29.01 -16.75 47.88
C LYS A 195 29.03 -15.23 48.11
N LYS A 196 28.66 -14.49 47.07
CA LYS A 196 27.88 -13.26 47.18
C LYS A 196 26.71 -13.33 46.21
N THR A 197 25.51 -13.37 46.77
CA THR A 197 24.24 -13.12 46.07
C THR A 197 24.24 -11.69 45.53
N GLU A 198 24.20 -11.54 44.22
CA GLU A 198 23.73 -10.34 43.56
C GLU A 198 22.72 -10.75 42.49
N ASN A 199 21.53 -10.16 42.61
CA ASN A 199 20.36 -10.38 41.77
C ASN A 199 20.71 -10.15 40.30
N ILE A 200 20.53 -11.18 39.47
CA ILE A 200 20.47 -11.02 38.01
C ILE A 200 19.00 -10.83 37.66
N ILE A 201 18.56 -9.57 37.68
CA ILE A 201 17.44 -9.12 36.86
C ILE A 201 18.01 -9.04 35.44
N LEU A 202 17.63 -9.98 34.57
CA LEU A 202 18.06 -9.97 33.18
C LEU A 202 17.10 -9.09 32.38
N GLU A 203 17.69 -8.04 31.82
CA GLU A 203 17.12 -6.94 31.05
C GLU A 203 16.18 -7.41 29.91
N GLN A 204 14.97 -6.87 29.92
CA GLN A 204 14.10 -6.71 28.75
C GLN A 204 13.57 -5.27 28.73
N GLU A 205 14.39 -4.27 28.42
CA GLU A 205 13.93 -2.86 28.37
C GLU A 205 14.29 -2.10 27.09
N THR A 206 14.85 -2.73 26.07
CA THR A 206 15.17 -2.03 24.81
C THR A 206 13.96 -1.64 23.93
N PRO A 207 12.84 -2.42 23.82
CA PRO A 207 11.75 -2.03 22.92
C PRO A 207 10.80 -0.98 23.52
N VAL A 208 10.83 -0.76 24.83
CA VAL A 208 9.89 0.15 25.52
C VAL A 208 10.34 1.60 25.40
N LEU A 209 11.66 1.84 25.39
CA LEU A 209 12.22 3.18 25.24
C LEU A 209 12.04 3.72 23.81
N GLU A 210 12.25 2.88 22.80
CA GLU A 210 12.06 3.24 21.39
C GLU A 210 10.57 3.48 21.07
N LEU A 211 9.67 2.70 21.69
CA LEU A 211 8.24 2.88 21.51
C LEU A 211 7.73 4.15 22.19
N SER A 212 8.25 4.50 23.37
CA SER A 212 7.86 5.74 24.06
C SER A 212 8.31 6.99 23.30
N GLU A 213 9.53 6.98 22.75
CA GLU A 213 10.04 8.05 21.88
C GLU A 213 9.17 8.21 20.63
N LYS A 214 8.79 7.10 20.00
CA LYS A 214 7.90 7.12 18.83
C LYS A 214 6.51 7.65 19.16
N ILE A 215 5.97 7.34 20.34
CA ILE A 215 4.70 7.88 20.84
C ILE A 215 4.81 9.40 21.05
N THR A 216 5.90 9.88 21.66
CA THR A 216 6.12 11.31 21.87
C THR A 216 6.22 12.08 20.55
N ILE A 217 6.90 11.52 19.55
CA ILE A 217 6.98 12.11 18.20
C ILE A 217 5.59 12.18 17.55
N LEU A 218 4.81 11.11 17.65
CA LEU A 218 3.44 11.04 17.10
C LEU A 218 2.50 12.04 17.77
N LEU A 219 2.60 12.21 19.09
CA LEU A 219 1.80 13.19 19.83
C LEU A 219 2.12 14.63 19.41
N ASN A 220 3.40 14.96 19.24
CA ASN A 220 3.82 16.27 18.74
C ASN A 220 3.34 16.52 17.30
N GLU A 221 3.37 15.50 16.44
CA GLU A 221 2.86 15.61 15.07
C GLU A 221 1.35 15.85 15.05
N MET A 222 0.59 15.14 15.89
CA MET A 222 -0.85 15.37 16.04
C MET A 222 -1.18 16.79 16.53
N GLU A 223 -0.41 17.31 17.49
CA GLU A 223 -0.59 18.68 17.97
C GLU A 223 -0.32 19.72 16.87
N ALA A 224 0.75 19.53 16.10
CA ALA A 224 1.07 20.40 14.96
C ALA A 224 -0.04 20.34 13.88
N LEU A 225 -0.61 19.16 13.65
CA LEU A 225 -1.71 18.98 12.69
C LEU A 225 -2.99 19.66 13.17
N HIS A 226 -3.35 19.54 14.46
CA HIS A 226 -4.48 20.25 15.05
C HIS A 226 -4.33 21.77 14.90
N LYS A 227 -3.16 22.32 15.23
CA LYS A 227 -2.89 23.75 15.05
C LYS A 227 -3.02 24.19 13.58
N LYS A 228 -2.60 23.35 12.63
CA LYS A 228 -2.74 23.63 11.19
C LYS A 228 -4.21 23.61 10.76
N VAL A 229 -5.02 22.68 11.27
CA VAL A 229 -6.47 22.63 11.01
C VAL A 229 -7.15 23.87 11.57
N ASP A 230 -6.82 24.31 12.77
CA ASP A 230 -7.38 25.53 13.37
C ASP A 230 -7.06 26.77 12.55
N ILE A 231 -5.82 26.91 12.08
CA ILE A 231 -5.40 28.01 11.20
C ILE A 231 -6.18 27.98 9.88
N LEU A 232 -6.39 26.80 9.29
CA LEU A 232 -7.16 26.66 8.05
C LEU A 232 -8.65 26.99 8.25
N LEU A 233 -9.23 26.59 9.39
CA LEU A 233 -10.59 26.96 9.76
C LEU A 233 -10.72 28.47 9.99
N GLN A 234 -9.77 29.10 10.68
CA GLN A 234 -9.73 30.55 10.84
C GLN A 234 -9.59 31.28 9.50
N ARG A 235 -8.76 30.76 8.58
CA ARG A 235 -8.61 31.35 7.24
C ARG A 235 -9.90 31.22 6.43
N LYS A 236 -10.59 30.08 6.53
CA LYS A 236 -11.88 29.85 5.85
C LYS A 236 -12.97 30.77 6.41
N THR A 237 -13.03 30.98 7.73
CA THR A 237 -14.00 31.92 8.34
C THR A 237 -13.69 33.38 7.98
N HIS A 238 -12.42 33.77 7.89
CA HIS A 238 -12.05 35.12 7.41
C HIS A 238 -12.37 35.32 5.92
N GLN A 239 -12.20 34.31 5.06
CA GLN A 239 -12.65 34.40 3.66
C GLN A 239 -14.16 34.57 3.54
N ILE A 240 -14.95 33.85 4.35
CA ILE A 240 -16.42 33.97 4.32
C ILE A 240 -16.88 35.36 4.76
N ARG A 241 -16.16 36.03 5.68
CA ARG A 241 -16.48 37.39 6.13
C ARG A 241 -16.07 38.51 5.15
N GLN A 242 -15.28 38.22 4.13
CA GLN A 242 -14.82 39.22 3.14
C GLN A 242 -15.70 39.29 1.87
N PHE A 243 -16.73 38.46 1.74
CA PHE A 243 -17.70 38.59 0.66
C PHE A 243 -18.84 39.54 1.10
N PRO A 244 -19.08 40.66 0.40
CA PRO A 244 -20.25 41.48 0.67
C PRO A 244 -21.51 40.68 0.36
N ILE A 245 -22.47 40.70 1.29
CA ILE A 245 -23.82 40.17 1.05
C ILE A 245 -24.47 41.10 0.02
N ILE A 246 -24.55 40.65 -1.23
CA ILE A 246 -25.36 41.31 -2.26
C ILE A 246 -26.79 40.83 -2.06
N THR A 247 -27.63 41.64 -1.41
CA THR A 247 -29.09 41.49 -1.47
C THR A 247 -29.61 42.10 -2.79
N PRO A 248 -30.69 41.56 -3.37
CA PRO A 248 -31.17 41.94 -4.71
C PRO A 248 -32.06 43.18 -4.67
N SER A 249 -31.64 44.25 -3.99
CA SER A 249 -32.25 45.57 -4.11
C SER A 249 -31.21 46.63 -3.79
N GLY A 250 -30.81 47.38 -4.81
CA GLY A 250 -29.69 48.31 -4.77
C GLY A 250 -29.98 49.55 -3.92
N GLU A 251 -29.68 49.47 -2.62
CA GLU A 251 -29.41 50.63 -1.77
C GLU A 251 -28.11 50.38 -0.98
N SER A 252 -27.09 51.18 -1.28
CA SER A 252 -25.83 51.21 -0.53
C SER A 252 -26.06 51.91 0.81
N ILE A 253 -26.10 51.16 1.91
CA ILE A 253 -26.00 51.75 3.25
C ILE A 253 -24.51 51.79 3.61
N THR A 254 -23.96 53.00 3.64
CA THR A 254 -22.70 53.30 4.33
C THR A 254 -22.96 53.20 5.83
N ASN A 255 -22.50 52.13 6.47
CA ASN A 255 -22.45 52.10 7.94
C ASN A 255 -21.20 52.86 8.40
N ASN A 256 -21.38 54.17 8.55
CA ASN A 256 -20.72 54.91 9.61
C ASN A 256 -21.32 54.42 10.93
N GLU A 257 -20.52 53.79 11.78
CA GLU A 257 -20.73 53.85 13.22
C GLU A 257 -19.46 54.39 13.87
N HIS A 258 -19.56 55.66 14.23
CA HIS A 258 -18.76 56.35 15.22
C HIS A 258 -19.36 56.05 16.60
N GLU A 259 -18.51 56.04 17.64
CA GLU A 259 -18.83 56.13 19.09
C GLU A 259 -19.37 54.84 19.74
N LEU A 260 -18.86 54.33 20.88
CA LEU A 260 -18.13 54.87 22.03
C LEU A 260 -17.22 53.80 22.66
#